data_AF-A0A1F5KSN8-F1
#
_entry.id   AF-A0A1F5KSN8-F1
#
_cell.length_a   1.000
_cell.length_b   1.000
_cell.length_c   1.000
_cell.angle_alpha   90.00
_cell.angle_beta   90.00
_cell.angle_gamma   90.00
#
_symmetry.space_group_name_H-M   'P 1'
#
loop_
_entity.id
_entity.type
_entity.pdbx_description
1 polymer ?
#
loop_
_entity_poly.entity_id
_entity_poly.type
_entity_poly.pdbx_seq_one_letter_code
_entity_poly.pdbx_strand_id
1 'polypeptide(L)'
;MIKTFERFKIPTLAGLGIILAGIVAGVVLILSEQTFLTEASPNFTPKNITVSNIDDASATISWQTGAATYSVVSYWLIPLQQMEGVDERDTQTSSTFTSHSVKLKNLQPKTTYQFKVISGKIKSDTLTFQTAALSTSQDNFGPIIGSVLDNDKFLTDGVVYLTIPGGVTQSAVINNLGNFLIPLNSIYKTDLSDILPLSGETIAKLTVISQDKQTQVSFKLSPEGVNLPPLKLAQKLDLTVPPLQQTEATLSAEATSSAQPSNQDLSIFDLNGDNSINATDNAIVLKNFGKNPQNKKADLNFDGVVDQKDLTLMSEKINQSTKK
;
A
#
# COMPACT_ATOMS: atom_id res chain seq x y z
N MET A 1 -53.57 36.87 -73.92
CA MET A 1 -52.66 35.95 -74.64
C MET A 1 -51.25 36.30 -74.16
N ILE A 2 -50.41 35.51 -73.49
CA ILE A 2 -50.31 34.09 -73.09
C ILE A 2 -49.53 34.08 -71.76
N LYS A 3 -49.92 33.26 -70.77
CA LYS A 3 -49.10 32.98 -69.58
C LYS A 3 -47.92 32.09 -70.01
N THR A 4 -46.69 32.60 -69.89
CA THR A 4 -45.48 31.83 -70.14
C THR A 4 -45.21 30.91 -68.95
N PHE A 5 -45.41 29.61 -69.12
CA PHE A 5 -44.97 28.61 -68.14
C PHE A 5 -43.43 28.55 -68.14
N GLU A 6 -42.80 28.82 -67.00
CA GLU A 6 -41.37 28.55 -66.83
C GLU A 6 -41.13 27.03 -66.90
N ARG A 7 -40.22 26.62 -67.79
CA ARG A 7 -39.89 25.21 -67.99
C ARG A 7 -39.00 24.76 -66.83
N PHE A 8 -39.54 23.92 -65.96
CA PHE A 8 -38.77 23.23 -64.93
C PHE A 8 -37.67 22.39 -65.62
N LYS A 9 -36.42 22.85 -65.57
CA LYS A 9 -35.27 22.15 -66.17
C LYS A 9 -34.90 21.00 -65.23
N ILE A 10 -35.14 19.76 -65.66
CA ILE A 10 -34.68 18.56 -64.95
C ILE A 10 -33.14 18.63 -64.92
N PRO A 11 -32.49 18.53 -63.75
CA PRO A 11 -31.03 18.47 -63.69
C PRO A 11 -30.54 17.35 -64.60
N THR A 12 -29.51 17.63 -65.39
CA THR A 12 -28.89 16.63 -66.26
C THR A 12 -28.47 15.42 -65.44
N LEU A 13 -28.55 14.22 -66.03
CA LEU A 13 -28.17 12.97 -65.38
C LEU A 13 -26.78 13.04 -64.73
N ALA A 14 -25.88 13.84 -65.31
CA ALA A 14 -24.57 14.18 -64.76
C ALA A 14 -24.63 14.93 -63.41
N GLY A 15 -25.53 15.92 -63.27
CA GLY A 15 -25.71 16.67 -62.03
C GLY A 15 -26.28 15.81 -60.89
N LEU A 16 -27.21 14.91 -61.20
CA LEU A 16 -27.76 13.96 -60.23
C LEU A 16 -26.69 12.96 -59.75
N GLY A 17 -25.82 12.53 -60.67
CA GLY A 17 -24.69 11.66 -60.34
C GLY A 17 -23.69 12.30 -59.37
N ILE A 18 -23.39 13.59 -59.55
CA ILE A 18 -22.48 14.33 -58.65
C ILE A 18 -23.10 14.46 -57.25
N ILE A 19 -24.41 14.73 -57.15
CA ILE A 19 -25.10 14.84 -55.86
C ILE A 19 -25.08 13.48 -55.14
N LEU A 20 -25.40 12.39 -55.84
CA LEU A 20 -25.35 11.04 -55.28
C LEU A 20 -23.94 10.66 -54.81
N ALA A 21 -22.92 10.95 -55.60
CA ALA A 21 -21.53 10.72 -55.23
C ALA A 21 -21.12 11.53 -53.98
N GLY A 22 -21.55 12.80 -53.91
CA GLY A 22 -21.31 13.67 -52.75
C GLY A 22 -21.99 13.16 -51.47
N ILE A 23 -23.22 12.66 -51.58
CA ILE A 23 -23.93 12.05 -50.43
C ILE A 23 -23.24 10.77 -49.98
N VAL A 24 -22.87 9.89 -50.91
CA VAL A 24 -22.14 8.64 -50.57
C VAL A 24 -20.81 8.97 -49.92
N ALA A 25 -20.04 9.91 -50.47
CA ALA A 25 -18.77 10.34 -49.89
C ALA A 25 -18.97 10.96 -48.50
N GLY A 26 -19.99 11.80 -48.32
CA GLY A 26 -20.33 12.41 -47.03
C GLY A 26 -20.72 11.36 -45.98
N VAL A 27 -21.53 10.37 -46.36
CA VAL A 27 -21.91 9.25 -45.48
C VAL A 27 -20.69 8.40 -45.13
N VAL A 28 -19.82 8.10 -46.09
CA VAL A 28 -18.56 7.36 -45.83
C VAL A 28 -17.66 8.13 -44.87
N LEU A 29 -17.54 9.46 -45.02
CA LEU A 29 -16.72 10.30 -44.14
C LEU A 29 -17.32 10.46 -42.73
N ILE A 30 -18.66 10.40 -42.60
CA ILE A 30 -19.35 10.42 -41.30
C ILE A 30 -19.27 9.06 -40.59
N LEU A 31 -19.33 7.95 -41.36
CA LEU A 31 -19.23 6.59 -40.84
C LEU A 31 -17.78 6.15 -40.61
N SER A 32 -16.80 6.82 -41.20
CA SER A 32 -15.41 6.71 -40.75
C SER A 32 -15.31 7.41 -39.40
N GLU A 33 -15.71 6.71 -38.33
CA GLU A 33 -15.53 7.15 -36.97
C GLU A 33 -14.07 7.56 -36.78
N GLN A 34 -13.83 8.86 -36.59
CA GLN A 34 -12.57 9.31 -36.01
C GLN A 34 -12.62 8.92 -34.54
N THR A 35 -12.22 7.69 -34.25
CA THR A 35 -11.86 7.28 -32.90
C THR A 35 -10.60 8.04 -32.51
N PHE A 36 -10.77 9.29 -32.10
CA PHE A 36 -9.76 10.02 -31.33
C PHE A 36 -9.67 9.32 -29.98
N LEU A 37 -8.90 8.22 -29.93
CA LEU A 37 -8.42 7.67 -28.69
C LEU A 37 -7.47 8.71 -28.09
N THR A 38 -8.01 9.54 -27.20
CA THR A 38 -7.17 10.34 -26.32
C THR A 38 -6.52 9.38 -25.34
N GLU A 39 -5.35 8.86 -25.70
CA GLU A 39 -4.47 8.25 -24.71
C GLU A 39 -3.96 9.37 -23.81
N ALA A 40 -4.49 9.45 -22.59
CA ALA A 40 -3.91 10.30 -21.56
C ALA A 40 -2.45 9.87 -21.37
N SER A 41 -1.50 10.79 -21.57
CA SER A 41 -0.08 10.48 -21.37
C SER A 41 0.15 9.97 -19.94
N PRO A 42 1.02 8.96 -19.73
CA PRO A 42 1.33 8.44 -18.40
C PRO A 42 1.70 9.55 -17.42
N ASN A 43 1.03 9.58 -16.27
CA ASN A 43 1.24 10.65 -15.29
C ASN A 43 2.41 10.31 -14.35
N PHE A 44 3.60 10.82 -14.68
CA PHE A 44 4.80 10.65 -13.86
C PHE A 44 4.98 11.70 -12.76
N THR A 45 3.97 12.55 -12.50
CA THR A 45 4.10 13.61 -11.49
C THR A 45 4.25 12.99 -10.10
N PRO A 46 5.34 13.29 -9.37
CA PRO A 46 5.49 12.85 -7.99
C PRO A 46 4.39 13.43 -7.10
N LYS A 47 3.78 12.59 -6.26
CA LYS A 47 2.74 12.95 -5.29
C LYS A 47 3.07 12.36 -3.92
N ASN A 48 2.52 12.98 -2.87
CA ASN A 48 2.71 12.60 -1.46
C ASN A 48 4.17 12.35 -1.08
N ILE A 49 5.06 13.26 -1.49
CA ILE A 49 6.48 13.18 -1.16
C ILE A 49 6.61 13.27 0.37
N THR A 50 7.15 12.23 0.98
CA THR A 50 7.23 12.04 2.43
C THR A 50 8.68 11.77 2.82
N VAL A 51 9.17 12.46 3.84
CA VAL A 51 10.46 12.18 4.48
C VAL A 51 10.19 11.40 5.77
N SER A 52 10.87 10.27 5.91
CA SER A 52 10.67 9.30 6.99
C SER A 52 12.02 8.69 7.40
N ASN A 53 12.02 7.85 8.45
CA ASN A 53 13.21 7.13 8.91
C ASN A 53 14.43 8.06 9.12
N ILE A 54 14.20 9.28 9.62
CA ILE A 54 15.29 10.25 9.83
C ILE A 54 16.12 9.76 11.01
N ASP A 55 17.42 9.63 10.74
CA ASP A 55 18.48 9.30 11.68
C ASP A 55 19.56 10.40 11.64
N ASP A 56 20.63 10.25 12.41
CA ASP A 56 21.77 11.17 12.39
C ASP A 56 22.56 11.07 11.07
N ALA A 57 22.60 9.89 10.44
CA ALA A 57 23.36 9.64 9.23
C ALA A 57 22.52 9.18 8.02
N SER A 58 21.20 9.11 8.14
CA SER A 58 20.32 8.64 7.05
C SER A 58 18.92 9.26 7.08
N ALA A 59 18.23 9.21 5.95
CA ALA A 59 16.81 9.54 5.84
C ALA A 59 16.20 8.78 4.65
N THR A 60 14.91 8.47 4.71
CA THR A 60 14.17 7.87 3.59
C THR A 60 13.25 8.91 2.97
N ILE A 61 13.22 8.97 1.65
CA ILE A 61 12.30 9.80 0.88
C ILE A 61 11.44 8.87 0.04
N SER A 62 10.12 9.01 0.16
CA SER A 62 9.15 8.17 -0.53
C SER A 62 8.06 9.01 -1.20
N TRP A 63 7.51 8.52 -2.31
CA TRP A 63 6.47 9.22 -3.08
C TRP A 63 5.70 8.23 -3.97
N GLN A 64 4.66 8.71 -4.65
CA GLN A 64 3.95 7.94 -5.68
C GLN A 64 3.90 8.68 -7.03
N THR A 65 3.77 7.91 -8.10
CA THR A 65 3.50 8.36 -9.47
C THR A 65 2.23 7.69 -9.99
N GLY A 66 1.50 8.36 -10.88
CA GLY A 66 0.26 7.82 -11.46
C GLY A 66 0.49 6.70 -12.48
N ALA A 67 1.74 6.50 -12.93
CA ALA A 67 2.14 5.42 -13.81
C ALA A 67 3.53 4.91 -13.41
N ALA A 68 3.80 3.63 -13.72
CA ALA A 68 5.08 2.99 -13.43
C ALA A 68 6.21 3.72 -14.16
N THR A 69 7.24 4.13 -13.42
CA THR A 69 8.37 4.88 -13.99
C THR A 69 9.65 4.63 -13.23
N TYR A 70 10.78 4.95 -13.85
CA TYR A 70 12.06 5.05 -13.15
C TYR A 70 12.15 6.41 -12.47
N SER A 71 12.57 6.43 -11.22
CA SER A 71 12.58 7.66 -10.43
C SER A 71 13.73 7.70 -9.44
N VAL A 72 14.27 8.89 -9.25
CA VAL A 72 15.46 9.15 -8.44
C VAL A 72 15.28 10.35 -7.52
N VAL A 73 16.10 10.44 -6.48
CA VAL A 73 16.22 11.62 -5.63
C VAL A 73 17.57 12.27 -5.91
N SER A 74 17.56 13.57 -6.20
CA SER A 74 18.77 14.40 -6.18
C SER A 74 18.76 15.27 -4.92
N TYR A 75 19.86 15.30 -4.19
CA TYR A 75 19.97 16.00 -2.90
C TYR A 75 21.31 16.70 -2.72
N TRP A 76 21.36 17.76 -1.91
CA TRP A 76 22.58 18.55 -1.71
C TRP A 76 22.60 19.30 -0.38
N LEU A 77 23.83 19.66 0.03
CA LEU A 77 24.15 20.56 1.15
C LEU A 77 24.15 22.02 0.71
N ILE A 78 24.12 22.96 1.66
CA ILE A 78 24.44 24.36 1.41
C ILE A 78 25.78 24.68 2.13
N PRO A 79 26.86 25.08 1.43
CA PRO A 79 27.00 25.25 -0.02
C PRO A 79 27.13 23.92 -0.81
N LEU A 80 26.71 23.92 -2.09
CA LEU A 80 26.32 22.74 -2.89
C LEU A 80 27.40 21.65 -3.06
N GLN A 81 27.10 20.47 -2.55
CA GLN A 81 27.59 19.19 -3.07
C GLN A 81 26.39 18.35 -3.50
N GLN A 82 26.22 18.16 -4.81
CA GLN A 82 25.11 17.40 -5.38
C GLN A 82 25.38 15.90 -5.30
N MET A 83 24.40 15.15 -4.80
CA MET A 83 24.40 13.69 -4.70
C MET A 83 23.09 13.13 -5.25
N GLU A 84 23.07 11.85 -5.59
CA GLU A 84 21.90 11.15 -6.16
C GLU A 84 21.62 9.85 -5.39
N GLY A 85 20.36 9.44 -5.34
CA GLY A 85 19.88 8.19 -4.75
C GLY A 85 18.77 7.56 -5.60
N VAL A 86 18.70 6.22 -5.57
CA VAL A 86 17.78 5.38 -6.37
C VAL A 86 16.89 4.51 -5.48
N ASP A 87 15.81 3.96 -6.02
CA ASP A 87 14.82 3.17 -5.26
C ASP A 87 15.49 1.98 -4.54
N GLU A 88 15.06 1.70 -3.31
CA GLU A 88 15.62 0.63 -2.47
C GLU A 88 15.46 -0.78 -3.07
N ARG A 89 14.54 -0.98 -4.03
CA ARG A 89 14.34 -2.26 -4.74
C ARG A 89 15.22 -2.41 -5.99
N ASP A 90 15.84 -1.35 -6.47
CA ASP A 90 16.68 -1.39 -7.68
C ASP A 90 18.07 -2.00 -7.36
N THR A 91 18.25 -3.29 -7.64
CA THR A 91 19.48 -4.03 -7.27
C THR A 91 20.38 -4.44 -8.43
N GLN A 92 19.96 -4.29 -9.70
CA GLN A 92 20.79 -4.57 -10.89
C GLN A 92 20.13 -4.20 -12.24
N THR A 93 18.83 -3.95 -12.28
CA THR A 93 18.09 -3.43 -13.45
C THR A 93 17.13 -2.35 -12.99
N SER A 94 17.01 -1.25 -13.74
CA SER A 94 16.06 -0.17 -13.44
C SER A 94 14.65 -0.72 -13.54
N SER A 95 14.01 -0.96 -12.39
CA SER A 95 12.62 -1.39 -12.35
C SER A 95 11.69 -0.18 -12.31
N THR A 96 10.48 -0.32 -12.83
CA THR A 96 9.49 0.77 -12.85
C THR A 96 8.40 0.49 -11.85
N PHE A 97 8.20 1.41 -10.90
CA PHE A 97 7.18 1.30 -9.86
C PHE A 97 6.24 2.51 -9.86
N THR A 98 5.08 2.37 -9.21
CA THR A 98 4.17 3.48 -8.94
C THR A 98 4.37 4.05 -7.54
N SER A 99 4.83 3.23 -6.59
CA SER A 99 5.31 3.72 -5.29
C SER A 99 6.83 3.67 -5.30
N HIS A 100 7.50 4.67 -4.70
CA HIS A 100 8.95 4.77 -4.68
C HIS A 100 9.46 5.03 -3.26
N SER A 101 10.65 4.51 -2.95
CA SER A 101 11.34 4.76 -1.67
C SER A 101 12.84 4.77 -1.88
N VAL A 102 13.51 5.83 -1.44
CA VAL A 102 14.96 6.02 -1.55
C VAL A 102 15.53 6.30 -0.18
N LYS A 103 16.43 5.44 0.29
CA LYS A 103 17.19 5.67 1.52
C LYS A 103 18.52 6.38 1.21
N LEU A 104 18.62 7.63 1.66
CA LEU A 104 19.85 8.40 1.67
C LEU A 104 20.72 7.96 2.85
N LYS A 105 22.01 7.74 2.62
CA LYS A 105 22.98 7.24 3.61
C LYS A 105 24.21 8.14 3.67
N ASN A 106 25.02 7.97 4.71
CA ASN A 106 26.27 8.70 4.91
C ASN A 106 26.07 10.23 4.99
N LEU A 107 24.94 10.65 5.57
CA LEU A 107 24.64 12.06 5.81
C LEU A 107 25.38 12.54 7.07
N GLN A 108 25.55 13.85 7.19
CA GLN A 108 26.13 14.48 8.38
C GLN A 108 25.05 14.69 9.44
N PRO A 109 25.29 14.44 10.74
CA PRO A 109 24.35 14.75 11.82
C PRO A 109 23.97 16.22 11.88
N LYS A 110 22.76 16.51 12.39
CA LYS A 110 22.21 17.86 12.60
C LYS A 110 22.30 18.78 11.38
N THR A 111 22.23 18.22 10.18
CA THR A 111 22.51 18.94 8.93
C THR A 111 21.26 19.04 8.08
N THR A 112 20.98 20.24 7.56
CA THR A 112 19.85 20.48 6.66
C THR A 112 20.26 20.18 5.23
N TYR A 113 19.49 19.33 4.56
CA TYR A 113 19.64 18.98 3.15
C TYR A 113 18.45 19.51 2.36
N GLN A 114 18.72 19.87 1.11
CA GLN A 114 17.68 20.12 0.11
C GLN A 114 17.62 18.94 -0.85
N PHE A 115 16.44 18.67 -1.40
CA PHE A 115 16.27 17.60 -2.38
C PHE A 115 15.16 17.89 -3.39
N LYS A 116 15.20 17.14 -4.49
CA LYS A 116 14.15 17.03 -5.51
C LYS A 116 13.95 15.58 -5.89
N VAL A 117 12.70 15.22 -6.14
CA VAL A 117 12.33 13.96 -6.78
C VAL A 117 12.29 14.17 -8.29
N ILE A 118 12.88 13.25 -9.04
CA ILE A 118 12.89 13.25 -10.50
C ILE A 118 12.29 11.93 -10.98
N SER A 119 11.10 12.00 -11.57
CA SER A 119 10.36 10.85 -12.11
C SER A 119 10.23 11.00 -13.63
N GLY A 120 10.92 10.14 -14.39
CA GLY A 120 11.07 10.33 -15.83
C GLY A 120 11.66 11.70 -16.17
N LYS A 121 10.86 12.60 -16.77
CA LYS A 121 11.27 13.98 -17.12
C LYS A 121 10.70 15.04 -16.15
N ILE A 122 9.87 14.64 -15.20
CA ILE A 122 9.18 15.56 -14.27
C ILE A 122 10.00 15.69 -13.00
N LYS A 123 10.13 16.92 -12.50
CA LYS A 123 10.83 17.24 -11.25
C LYS A 123 9.84 17.82 -10.25
N SER A 124 9.99 17.48 -8.98
CA SER A 124 9.28 18.15 -7.89
C SER A 124 9.83 19.56 -7.64
N ASP A 125 9.12 20.33 -6.81
CA ASP A 125 9.68 21.49 -6.14
C ASP A 125 10.86 21.10 -5.24
N THR A 126 11.70 22.09 -4.89
CA THR A 126 12.76 21.90 -3.91
C THR A 126 12.15 21.73 -2.51
N LEU A 127 12.46 20.63 -1.86
CA LEU A 127 12.06 20.32 -0.50
C LEU A 127 13.28 20.22 0.42
N THR A 128 13.06 20.24 1.73
CA THR A 128 14.13 20.21 2.73
C THR A 128 13.85 19.21 3.83
N PHE A 129 14.90 18.63 4.39
CA PHE A 129 14.84 17.88 5.64
C PHE A 129 16.12 18.11 6.44
N GLN A 130 16.09 17.77 7.73
CA GLN A 130 17.25 17.83 8.62
C GLN A 130 17.52 16.43 9.18
N THR A 131 18.78 16.04 9.25
CA THR A 131 19.21 14.82 9.97
C THR A 131 19.23 15.04 11.48
N ALA A 132 19.09 13.97 12.24
CA ALA A 132 19.06 14.07 13.69
C ALA A 132 20.42 14.39 14.32
N ALA A 133 20.39 14.83 15.57
CA ALA A 133 21.60 14.91 16.38
C ALA A 133 22.10 13.48 16.72
N LEU A 134 23.40 13.35 16.99
CA LEU A 134 23.94 12.10 17.52
C LEU A 134 23.24 11.75 18.84
N SER A 135 22.75 10.53 18.94
CA SER A 135 22.18 9.98 20.17
C SER A 135 22.97 8.77 20.65
N THR A 136 23.08 8.64 21.97
CA THR A 136 23.55 7.43 22.64
C THR A 136 22.41 6.63 23.26
N SER A 137 21.18 7.13 23.15
CA SER A 137 19.98 6.46 23.61
C SER A 137 19.63 5.37 22.61
N GLN A 138 19.21 4.22 23.11
CA GLN A 138 18.71 3.13 22.29
C GLN A 138 17.41 2.65 22.89
N ASP A 139 16.45 2.32 22.04
CA ASP A 139 15.27 1.58 22.44
C ASP A 139 15.36 0.14 21.94
N ASN A 140 14.88 -0.81 22.74
CA ASN A 140 15.00 -2.24 22.46
C ASN A 140 13.66 -2.86 22.06
N PHE A 141 12.76 -2.06 21.48
CA PHE A 141 11.51 -2.58 20.95
C PHE A 141 11.75 -3.48 19.75
N GLY A 142 11.08 -4.63 19.75
CA GLY A 142 10.97 -5.49 18.59
C GLY A 142 10.31 -4.77 17.40
N PRO A 143 10.51 -5.29 16.17
CA PRO A 143 9.99 -4.65 14.98
C PRO A 143 8.46 -4.80 14.88
N ILE A 144 7.88 -4.00 14.00
CA ILE A 144 6.52 -4.22 13.49
C ILE A 144 6.64 -5.03 12.21
N ILE A 145 5.98 -6.17 12.17
CA ILE A 145 5.94 -7.08 11.03
C ILE A 145 4.49 -7.22 10.58
N GLY A 146 4.27 -7.28 9.28
CA GLY A 146 2.96 -7.58 8.73
C GLY A 146 3.01 -7.89 7.26
N SER A 147 1.84 -8.22 6.72
CA SER A 147 1.65 -8.46 5.30
C SER A 147 0.43 -7.71 4.77
N VAL A 148 0.44 -7.41 3.48
CA VAL A 148 -0.63 -6.69 2.80
C VAL A 148 -1.12 -7.46 1.57
N LEU A 149 -2.44 -7.54 1.44
CA LEU A 149 -3.15 -8.18 0.35
C LEU A 149 -3.99 -7.16 -0.43
N ASP A 150 -4.05 -7.29 -1.75
CA ASP A 150 -5.04 -6.65 -2.62
C ASP A 150 -5.85 -7.76 -3.33
N ASN A 151 -7.16 -7.81 -3.07
CA ASN A 151 -8.04 -8.87 -3.57
C ASN A 151 -7.49 -10.29 -3.34
N ASP A 152 -7.08 -10.56 -2.09
CA ASP A 152 -6.52 -11.85 -1.61
C ASP A 152 -5.20 -12.29 -2.32
N LYS A 153 -4.53 -11.38 -3.03
CA LYS A 153 -3.17 -11.56 -3.56
C LYS A 153 -2.19 -10.67 -2.81
N PHE A 154 -0.95 -11.13 -2.66
CA PHE A 154 0.12 -10.30 -2.07
C PHE A 154 0.29 -8.99 -2.84
N LEU A 155 0.30 -7.88 -2.12
CA LEU A 155 0.58 -6.58 -2.69
C LEU A 155 2.07 -6.49 -3.03
N THR A 156 2.41 -6.10 -4.26
CA THR A 156 3.81 -6.10 -4.73
C THR A 156 4.40 -4.70 -4.93
N ASP A 157 3.58 -3.65 -4.83
CA ASP A 157 4.01 -2.26 -4.96
C ASP A 157 3.24 -1.38 -3.97
N GLY A 158 3.94 -0.88 -2.96
CA GLY A 158 3.37 -0.02 -1.93
C GLY A 158 4.38 0.33 -0.85
N VAL A 159 4.05 1.37 -0.08
CA VAL A 159 4.84 1.81 1.06
C VAL A 159 3.94 1.84 2.29
N VAL A 160 4.48 1.34 3.40
CA VAL A 160 3.86 1.39 4.71
C VAL A 160 4.49 2.53 5.50
N TYR A 161 3.66 3.33 6.15
CA TYR A 161 4.07 4.44 7.03
C TYR A 161 3.58 4.16 8.44
N LEU A 162 4.44 4.38 9.42
CA LEU A 162 4.12 4.27 10.84
C LEU A 162 4.23 5.65 11.48
N THR A 163 3.17 6.06 12.16
CA THR A 163 3.11 7.27 12.98
C THR A 163 2.97 6.87 14.44
N ILE A 164 3.91 7.32 15.25
CA ILE A 164 3.89 7.21 16.71
C ILE A 164 3.85 8.63 17.28
N PRO A 165 2.99 8.93 18.26
CA PRO A 165 2.95 10.25 18.90
C PRO A 165 4.34 10.69 19.39
N GLY A 166 4.76 11.89 18.97
CA GLY A 166 6.06 12.47 19.35
C GLY A 166 7.26 11.97 18.55
N GLY A 167 7.10 10.94 17.70
CA GLY A 167 8.18 10.35 16.90
C GLY A 167 8.18 10.79 15.43
N VAL A 168 9.35 10.73 14.80
CA VAL A 168 9.49 10.84 13.35
C VAL A 168 8.75 9.68 12.68
N THR A 169 8.06 9.99 11.58
CA THR A 169 7.37 8.98 10.77
C THR A 169 8.36 7.93 10.27
N GLN A 170 8.05 6.66 10.49
CA GLN A 170 8.81 5.55 9.91
C GLN A 170 8.14 5.06 8.64
N SER A 171 8.90 4.42 7.76
CA SER A 171 8.36 3.79 6.56
C SER A 171 9.11 2.54 6.15
N ALA A 172 8.42 1.62 5.50
CA ALA A 172 9.01 0.45 4.87
C ALA A 172 8.34 0.16 3.52
N VAL A 173 9.12 -0.31 2.56
CA VAL A 173 8.61 -0.80 1.28
C VAL A 173 8.00 -2.19 1.47
N ILE A 174 6.89 -2.45 0.79
CA ILE A 174 6.29 -3.78 0.73
C ILE A 174 7.06 -4.60 -0.30
N ASN A 175 7.58 -5.76 0.11
CA ASN A 175 8.32 -6.63 -0.79
C ASN A 175 7.38 -7.40 -1.75
N ASN A 176 7.96 -8.14 -2.69
CA ASN A 176 7.21 -8.93 -3.68
C ASN A 176 6.36 -10.07 -3.08
N LEU A 177 6.49 -10.36 -1.79
CA LEU A 177 5.68 -11.33 -1.05
C LEU A 177 4.63 -10.63 -0.17
N GLY A 178 4.39 -9.33 -0.35
CA GLY A 178 3.41 -8.57 0.43
C GLY A 178 3.86 -8.23 1.84
N ASN A 179 5.08 -8.57 2.24
CA ASN A 179 5.55 -8.39 3.61
C ASN A 179 6.26 -7.05 3.79
N PHE A 180 6.17 -6.49 4.99
CA PHE A 180 6.92 -5.32 5.42
C PHE A 180 7.48 -5.53 6.83
N LEU A 181 8.54 -4.80 7.14
CA LEU A 181 9.17 -4.77 8.46
C LEU A 181 9.58 -3.34 8.79
N ILE A 182 9.13 -2.82 9.93
CA ILE A 182 9.51 -1.50 10.44
C ILE A 182 10.26 -1.69 11.76
N PRO A 183 11.58 -1.42 11.81
CA PRO A 183 12.33 -1.40 13.06
C PRO A 183 11.86 -0.26 13.98
N LEU A 184 11.82 -0.51 15.29
CA LEU A 184 11.42 0.49 16.31
C LEU A 184 12.58 0.95 17.20
N ASN A 185 13.79 0.46 16.96
CA ASN A 185 14.95 0.60 17.85
C ASN A 185 15.59 2.00 17.86
N SER A 186 15.30 2.84 16.86
CA SER A 186 15.95 4.14 16.67
C SER A 186 14.97 5.22 16.19
N ILE A 187 13.77 5.27 16.77
CA ILE A 187 12.79 6.30 16.38
C ILE A 187 13.15 7.61 17.07
N TYR A 188 13.62 8.60 16.32
CA TYR A 188 13.88 9.94 16.86
C TYR A 188 12.58 10.66 17.22
N LYS A 189 12.67 11.55 18.21
CA LYS A 189 11.65 12.57 18.48
C LYS A 189 11.45 13.46 17.25
N THR A 190 10.26 14.02 17.12
CA THR A 190 9.93 14.99 16.06
C THR A 190 10.82 16.23 16.02
N ASP A 191 11.44 16.60 17.14
CA ASP A 191 12.43 17.69 17.21
C ASP A 191 13.87 17.27 16.84
N LEU A 192 14.06 15.99 16.50
CA LEU A 192 15.32 15.39 16.07
C LEU A 192 16.45 15.47 17.10
N SER A 193 16.12 15.72 18.37
CA SER A 193 17.10 15.93 19.44
C SER A 193 17.69 14.63 19.99
N ASP A 194 16.89 13.57 20.07
CA ASP A 194 17.22 12.29 20.70
C ASP A 194 16.21 11.20 20.31
N ILE A 195 16.47 9.95 20.69
CA ILE A 195 15.53 8.83 20.54
C ILE A 195 14.28 9.06 21.42
N LEU A 196 13.12 8.76 20.86
CA LEU A 196 11.83 8.76 21.54
C LEU A 196 11.74 7.50 22.42
N PRO A 197 11.60 7.62 23.75
CA PRO A 197 11.33 6.47 24.61
C PRO A 197 9.94 5.92 24.33
N LEU A 198 9.86 4.67 23.87
CA LEU A 198 8.60 4.01 23.55
C LEU A 198 7.98 3.33 24.78
N SER A 199 6.67 3.14 24.73
CA SER A 199 5.89 2.40 25.73
C SER A 199 4.92 1.46 25.04
N GLY A 200 4.74 0.25 25.58
CA GLY A 200 3.76 -0.72 25.08
C GLY A 200 2.32 -0.24 25.14
N GLU A 201 2.00 0.77 25.96
CA GLU A 201 0.67 1.36 25.97
C GLU A 201 0.46 2.42 24.87
N THR A 202 1.52 2.77 24.13
CA THR A 202 1.44 3.78 23.08
C THR A 202 0.63 3.23 21.90
N ILE A 203 -0.38 3.99 21.50
CA ILE A 203 -1.15 3.69 20.29
C ILE A 203 -0.39 4.25 19.10
N ALA A 204 -0.03 3.38 18.16
CA ALA A 204 0.56 3.72 16.89
C ALA A 204 -0.48 3.61 15.77
N LYS A 205 -0.27 4.39 14.69
CA LYS A 205 -1.06 4.32 13.47
C LYS A 205 -0.17 3.89 12.31
N LEU A 206 -0.59 2.85 11.62
CA LEU A 206 0.04 2.39 10.39
C LEU A 206 -0.85 2.72 9.20
N THR A 207 -0.24 3.24 8.14
CA THR A 207 -0.91 3.65 6.91
C THR A 207 -0.22 2.98 5.74
N VAL A 208 -0.92 2.13 5.02
CA VAL A 208 -0.43 1.52 3.78
C VAL A 208 -0.91 2.37 2.61
N ILE A 209 -0.02 2.72 1.70
CA ILE A 209 -0.35 3.44 0.47
C ILE A 209 0.14 2.63 -0.72
N SER A 210 -0.76 2.41 -1.68
CA SER A 210 -0.44 1.83 -2.99
C SER A 210 -1.36 2.45 -4.03
N GLN A 211 -0.77 3.07 -5.06
CA GLN A 211 -1.48 3.84 -6.08
C GLN A 211 -2.42 4.89 -5.45
N ASP A 212 -3.73 4.75 -5.67
CA ASP A 212 -4.79 5.61 -5.12
C ASP A 212 -5.48 5.03 -3.88
N LYS A 213 -5.12 3.82 -3.47
CA LYS A 213 -5.71 3.13 -2.33
C LYS A 213 -4.89 3.35 -1.06
N GLN A 214 -5.58 3.44 0.06
CA GLN A 214 -4.99 3.57 1.38
C GLN A 214 -5.65 2.63 2.39
N THR A 215 -4.86 1.97 3.22
CA THR A 215 -5.33 1.25 4.42
C THR A 215 -4.80 1.93 5.67
N GLN A 216 -5.61 2.04 6.72
CA GLN A 216 -5.20 2.60 8.01
C GLN A 216 -5.45 1.57 9.13
N VAL A 217 -4.47 1.38 10.00
CA VAL A 217 -4.54 0.43 11.12
C VAL A 217 -4.06 1.12 12.40
N SER A 218 -4.82 1.02 13.48
CA SER A 218 -4.41 1.49 14.81
C SER A 218 -4.18 0.30 15.73
N PHE A 219 -3.10 0.31 16.51
CA PHE A 219 -2.74 -0.78 17.45
C PHE A 219 -1.85 -0.26 18.57
N LYS A 220 -1.76 -1.02 19.66
CA LYS A 220 -0.80 -0.76 20.75
C LYS A 220 0.57 -1.33 20.39
N LEU A 221 1.63 -0.62 20.76
CA LEU A 221 2.99 -1.14 20.66
C LEU A 221 3.23 -2.28 21.66
N SER A 222 4.33 -2.99 21.50
CA SER A 222 4.79 -4.01 22.44
C SER A 222 6.31 -4.01 22.46
N PRO A 223 6.96 -4.12 23.63
CA PRO A 223 8.42 -4.25 23.71
C PRO A 223 8.97 -5.43 22.90
N GLU A 224 8.23 -6.52 22.78
CA GLU A 224 8.63 -7.70 21.99
C GLU A 224 8.45 -7.50 20.47
N GLY A 225 7.86 -6.37 20.05
CA GLY A 225 7.43 -6.11 18.69
C GLY A 225 5.96 -6.47 18.45
N VAL A 226 5.46 -6.11 17.27
CA VAL A 226 4.06 -6.28 16.89
C VAL A 226 3.98 -7.08 15.61
N ASN A 227 3.30 -8.23 15.65
CA ASN A 227 2.96 -8.99 14.45
C ASN A 227 1.51 -8.72 14.06
N LEU A 228 1.33 -7.96 12.99
CA LEU A 228 0.01 -7.57 12.50
C LEU A 228 -0.62 -8.70 11.68
N PRO A 229 -1.94 -8.92 11.79
CA PRO A 229 -2.64 -9.83 10.89
C PRO A 229 -2.52 -9.35 9.43
N PRO A 230 -2.73 -10.24 8.44
CA PRO A 230 -2.76 -9.82 7.03
C PRO A 230 -3.74 -8.67 6.81
N LEU A 231 -3.23 -7.57 6.26
CA LEU A 231 -3.99 -6.34 6.03
C LEU A 231 -4.56 -6.38 4.60
N LYS A 232 -5.85 -6.06 4.42
CA LYS A 232 -6.41 -5.85 3.08
C LYS A 232 -6.29 -4.39 2.69
N LEU A 233 -6.09 -4.13 1.41
CA LEU A 233 -6.02 -2.76 0.88
C LEU A 233 -7.39 -2.07 0.93
N ALA A 234 -7.41 -0.74 1.03
CA ALA A 234 -8.62 0.10 1.10
C ALA A 234 -9.52 -0.13 2.34
N GLN A 235 -8.93 -0.45 3.51
CA GLN A 235 -9.68 -0.66 4.75
C GLN A 235 -9.22 0.26 5.89
N LYS A 236 -10.07 0.42 6.91
CA LYS A 236 -9.70 1.00 8.20
C LYS A 236 -9.92 -0.06 9.28
N LEU A 237 -8.90 -0.28 10.11
CA LEU A 237 -8.92 -1.30 11.14
C LEU A 237 -8.44 -0.70 12.46
N ASP A 238 -9.18 -0.97 13.54
CA ASP A 238 -8.78 -0.58 14.89
C ASP A 238 -8.57 -1.84 15.73
N LEU A 239 -7.30 -2.17 15.98
CA LEU A 239 -6.88 -3.30 16.81
C LEU A 239 -6.69 -2.90 18.27
N THR A 240 -7.00 -1.65 18.65
CA THR A 240 -7.00 -1.22 20.05
C THR A 240 -8.29 -1.58 20.77
N VAL A 241 -9.35 -1.86 20.02
CA VAL A 241 -10.67 -2.27 20.52
C VAL A 241 -10.94 -3.75 20.20
N PRO A 242 -11.66 -4.48 21.07
CA PRO A 242 -12.09 -5.84 20.77
C PRO A 242 -12.94 -5.90 19.47
N PRO A 243 -12.88 -7.00 18.69
CA PRO A 243 -13.54 -7.11 17.38
C PRO A 243 -15.05 -6.77 17.37
N LEU A 244 -15.73 -6.95 18.50
CA LEU A 244 -17.16 -6.66 18.68
C LEU A 244 -17.52 -5.17 18.57
N GLN A 245 -16.55 -4.25 18.55
CA GLN A 245 -16.75 -2.79 18.47
C GLN A 245 -16.23 -2.16 17.18
N GLN A 246 -15.77 -2.98 16.21
CA GLN A 246 -15.21 -2.49 14.94
C GLN A 246 -16.27 -2.11 13.88
N THR A 247 -17.57 -2.22 14.20
CA THR A 247 -18.68 -2.03 13.26
C THR A 247 -19.44 -0.72 13.47
N GLU A 248 -18.94 0.38 12.91
CA GLU A 248 -19.79 1.49 12.42
C GLU A 248 -19.17 2.10 11.16
N ALA A 249 -19.41 1.47 10.00
CA ALA A 249 -19.60 2.13 8.70
C ALA A 249 -19.74 1.10 7.56
N THR A 250 -20.83 0.32 7.56
CA THR A 250 -21.67 -0.01 6.38
C THR A 250 -22.74 -1.02 6.80
N LEU A 251 -23.94 -0.52 7.12
CA LEU A 251 -25.16 -1.32 7.29
C LEU A 251 -25.95 -1.32 5.99
N SER A 252 -26.17 -2.51 5.42
CA SER A 252 -27.40 -3.01 4.77
C SER A 252 -26.98 -4.15 3.83
N ALA A 253 -27.52 -5.36 3.80
CA ALA A 253 -28.57 -6.14 4.47
C ALA A 253 -28.09 -7.62 4.27
N GLU A 254 -28.44 -8.66 5.02
CA GLU A 254 -29.73 -9.18 5.46
C GLU A 254 -29.51 -10.12 6.66
N ALA A 255 -30.49 -10.19 7.53
CA ALA A 255 -30.51 -11.07 8.70
C ALA A 255 -30.80 -12.52 8.32
N THR A 256 -30.19 -13.49 9.01
CA THR A 256 -30.85 -14.44 9.93
C THR A 256 -29.98 -15.69 10.15
N SER A 257 -29.66 -15.98 11.41
CA SER A 257 -30.08 -17.23 12.09
C SER A 257 -29.25 -17.46 13.33
N SER A 258 -29.96 -17.50 14.45
CA SER A 258 -29.56 -17.98 15.76
C SER A 258 -29.06 -19.42 15.76
N ALA A 259 -27.89 -19.67 16.36
CA ALA A 259 -27.60 -20.88 17.14
C ALA A 259 -26.29 -20.70 17.94
N GLN A 260 -26.36 -20.87 19.26
CA GLN A 260 -25.20 -21.20 20.10
C GLN A 260 -25.27 -22.72 20.37
N PRO A 261 -24.25 -23.52 20.05
CA PRO A 261 -23.39 -24.17 21.08
C PRO A 261 -21.96 -24.46 20.52
N SER A 262 -20.91 -25.00 21.18
CA SER A 262 -20.68 -25.87 22.35
C SER A 262 -19.20 -25.70 22.79
N ASN A 263 -18.84 -26.15 24.00
CA ASN A 263 -17.44 -26.28 24.44
C ASN A 263 -16.66 -27.18 23.46
N GLN A 264 -15.87 -26.60 22.56
CA GLN A 264 -14.94 -27.33 21.72
C GLN A 264 -13.68 -27.67 22.52
N ASP A 265 -13.26 -28.94 22.41
CA ASP A 265 -12.00 -29.46 22.94
C ASP A 265 -10.84 -28.60 22.43
N LEU A 266 -10.26 -27.80 23.33
CA LEU A 266 -9.21 -26.84 22.99
C LEU A 266 -7.91 -27.52 22.52
N SER A 267 -7.76 -28.83 22.76
CA SER A 267 -6.55 -29.59 22.38
C SER A 267 -6.31 -29.63 20.87
N ILE A 268 -7.33 -29.42 20.03
CA ILE A 268 -7.17 -29.39 18.57
C ILE A 268 -6.42 -28.15 18.07
N PHE A 269 -6.31 -27.11 18.90
CA PHE A 269 -5.64 -25.85 18.58
C PHE A 269 -4.19 -25.80 19.05
N ASP A 270 -3.74 -26.79 19.82
CA ASP A 270 -2.33 -26.98 20.16
C ASP A 270 -1.68 -27.84 19.06
N LEU A 271 -1.17 -27.18 18.03
CA LEU A 271 -0.65 -27.82 16.82
C LEU A 271 0.79 -28.30 16.98
N ASN A 272 1.53 -27.71 17.92
CA ASN A 272 2.91 -28.08 18.24
C ASN A 272 3.02 -29.07 19.43
N GLY A 273 1.93 -29.30 20.18
CA GLY A 273 1.85 -30.23 21.29
C GLY A 273 2.49 -29.71 22.59
N ASP A 274 2.64 -28.39 22.75
CA ASP A 274 3.30 -27.77 23.90
C ASP A 274 2.34 -27.45 25.07
N ASN A 275 1.08 -27.85 24.96
CA ASN A 275 -0.04 -27.58 25.88
C ASN A 275 -0.39 -26.10 26.02
N SER A 276 0.07 -25.26 25.11
CA SER A 276 -0.28 -23.85 24.99
C SER A 276 -0.88 -23.59 23.61
N ILE A 277 -1.80 -22.63 23.53
CA ILE A 277 -2.36 -22.19 22.25
C ILE A 277 -1.90 -20.76 22.04
N ASN A 278 -0.91 -20.57 21.18
CA ASN A 278 -0.22 -19.29 21.00
C ASN A 278 0.20 -19.04 19.53
N ALA A 279 0.97 -17.98 19.30
CA ALA A 279 1.40 -17.58 17.96
C ALA A 279 2.20 -18.67 17.21
N THR A 280 2.80 -19.61 17.93
CA THR A 280 3.53 -20.75 17.36
C THR A 280 2.59 -21.72 16.65
N ASP A 281 1.39 -21.95 17.19
CA ASP A 281 0.35 -22.75 16.54
C ASP A 281 -0.20 -22.05 15.30
N ASN A 282 -0.40 -20.73 15.39
CA ASN A 282 -0.81 -19.91 14.24
C ASN A 282 0.18 -19.98 13.08
N ALA A 283 1.49 -20.03 13.37
CA ALA A 283 2.52 -20.20 12.36
C ALA A 283 2.45 -21.57 11.66
N ILE A 284 1.99 -22.62 12.35
CA ILE A 284 1.79 -23.94 11.75
C ILE A 284 0.62 -23.91 10.77
N VAL A 285 -0.46 -23.20 11.09
CA VAL A 285 -1.59 -23.01 10.16
C VAL A 285 -1.10 -22.30 8.91
N LEU A 286 -0.43 -21.14 9.04
CA LEU A 286 0.14 -20.38 7.92
C LEU A 286 1.07 -21.20 7.02
N LYS A 287 1.94 -22.04 7.62
CA LYS A 287 2.90 -22.87 6.88
C LYS A 287 2.23 -23.96 6.03
N ASN A 288 0.98 -24.32 6.34
CA ASN A 288 0.28 -25.44 5.71
C ASN A 288 -0.82 -25.01 4.73
N PHE A 289 -0.88 -23.72 4.37
CA PHE A 289 -1.89 -23.17 3.46
C PHE A 289 -2.01 -23.93 2.13
N GLY A 290 -3.25 -24.20 1.73
CA GLY A 290 -3.60 -24.86 0.49
C GLY A 290 -4.19 -26.26 0.68
N LYS A 291 -4.39 -26.97 -0.44
CA LYS A 291 -5.14 -28.23 -0.50
C LYS A 291 -4.36 -29.48 -0.05
N ASN A 292 -3.06 -29.36 0.16
CA ASN A 292 -2.16 -30.47 0.53
C ASN A 292 -1.27 -30.08 1.71
N PRO A 293 -1.84 -29.91 2.91
CA PRO A 293 -1.07 -29.54 4.09
C PRO A 293 -0.10 -30.67 4.48
N GLN A 294 1.14 -30.31 4.82
CA GLN A 294 2.12 -31.25 5.40
C GLN A 294 1.66 -31.74 6.77
N ASN A 295 1.03 -30.85 7.54
CA ASN A 295 0.36 -31.17 8.79
C ASN A 295 -1.17 -31.11 8.60
N LYS A 296 -1.81 -32.26 8.50
CA LYS A 296 -3.28 -32.36 8.35
C LYS A 296 -4.06 -31.75 9.52
N LYS A 297 -3.44 -31.57 10.68
CA LYS A 297 -4.07 -30.91 11.84
C LYS A 297 -4.24 -29.40 11.65
N ALA A 298 -3.57 -28.80 10.67
CA ALA A 298 -3.71 -27.38 10.36
C ALA A 298 -5.05 -27.03 9.69
N ASP A 299 -5.77 -28.04 9.18
CA ASP A 299 -7.16 -27.92 8.73
C ASP A 299 -8.07 -28.06 9.96
N LEU A 300 -8.37 -26.93 10.59
CA LEU A 300 -9.05 -26.85 11.88
C LEU A 300 -10.57 -26.89 11.73
N ASN A 301 -11.07 -26.51 10.55
CA ASN A 301 -12.50 -26.58 10.22
C ASN A 301 -12.90 -27.87 9.48
N PHE A 302 -11.92 -28.72 9.13
CA PHE A 302 -12.06 -30.00 8.46
C PHE A 302 -12.71 -29.92 7.06
N ASP A 303 -12.52 -28.82 6.34
CA ASP A 303 -13.05 -28.63 4.99
C ASP A 303 -12.11 -29.15 3.88
N GLY A 304 -10.95 -29.71 4.26
CA GLY A 304 -9.97 -30.33 3.38
C GLY A 304 -9.00 -29.33 2.75
N VAL A 305 -9.07 -28.05 3.12
CA VAL A 305 -8.18 -26.99 2.64
C VAL A 305 -7.75 -26.14 3.83
N VAL A 306 -6.44 -25.94 4.00
CA VAL A 306 -5.97 -24.97 5.01
C VAL A 306 -6.04 -23.58 4.41
N ASP A 307 -6.96 -22.76 4.92
CA ASP A 307 -7.20 -21.41 4.42
C ASP A 307 -7.44 -20.38 5.54
N GLN A 308 -7.97 -19.21 5.14
CA GLN A 308 -8.21 -18.11 6.06
C GLN A 308 -9.20 -18.45 7.18
N LYS A 309 -10.12 -19.39 6.97
CA LYS A 309 -11.06 -19.83 7.99
C LYS A 309 -10.34 -20.54 9.12
N ASP A 310 -9.34 -21.35 8.83
CA ASP A 310 -8.51 -22.01 9.85
C ASP A 310 -7.69 -21.00 10.63
N LEU A 311 -7.08 -20.01 9.96
CA LEU A 311 -6.38 -18.92 10.66
C LEU A 311 -7.30 -18.14 11.58
N THR A 312 -8.53 -17.90 11.14
CA THR A 312 -9.51 -17.16 11.93
C THR A 312 -9.88 -17.97 13.17
N LEU A 313 -10.14 -19.27 13.01
CA LEU A 313 -10.46 -20.16 14.12
C LEU A 313 -9.29 -20.27 15.12
N MET A 314 -8.05 -20.38 14.64
CA MET A 314 -6.85 -20.38 15.48
C MET A 314 -6.70 -19.07 16.25
N SER A 315 -6.86 -17.93 15.57
CA SER A 315 -6.74 -16.61 16.18
C SER A 315 -7.80 -16.37 17.25
N GLU A 316 -9.03 -16.83 17.04
CA GLU A 316 -10.09 -16.78 18.07
C GLU A 316 -9.70 -17.56 19.33
N LYS A 317 -9.02 -18.70 19.18
CA LYS A 317 -8.67 -19.57 20.29
C LYS A 317 -7.45 -19.11 21.07
N ILE A 318 -6.45 -18.55 20.38
CA ILE A 318 -5.32 -17.84 21.02
C ILE A 318 -5.83 -16.69 21.90
N ASN A 319 -6.87 -15.98 21.44
CA ASN A 319 -7.49 -14.90 22.20
C ASN A 319 -8.36 -15.39 23.38
N GLN A 320 -8.79 -16.66 23.37
CA GLN A 320 -9.51 -17.29 24.49
C GLN A 320 -8.54 -17.89 25.52
N SER A 321 -7.42 -18.47 25.10
CA SER A 321 -6.41 -19.07 25.99
C SER A 321 -5.67 -18.02 26.83
N THR A 322 -5.43 -16.83 26.28
CA THR A 322 -4.74 -15.71 26.94
C THR A 322 -5.59 -14.96 27.99
N LYS A 323 -6.88 -15.30 28.14
CA LYS A 323 -7.80 -14.70 29.12
C LYS A 323 -7.99 -15.52 30.41
N LYS A 324 -7.31 -16.66 30.55
CA LYS A 324 -7.25 -17.45 31.79
C LYS A 324 -5.94 -17.19 32.52
#